data_AF-A0A2T0LEE0-F1
#
_entry.id   AF-A0A2T0LEE0-F1
#
_cell.length_a   1.000
_cell.length_b   1.000
_cell.length_c   1.000
_cell.angle_alpha   90.00
_cell.angle_beta   90.00
_cell.angle_gamma   90.00
#
_symmetry.space_group_name_H-M   'P 1'
#
loop_
_entity.id
_entity.type
_entity.pdbx_description
1 polymer ?
#
loop_
_entity_poly.entity_id
_entity_poly.type
_entity_poly.pdbx_seq_one_letter_code
_entity_poly.pdbx_strand_id
1 'polypeptide(L)'
;MYSVYSNDRLFAVVDLMEGIEGSRFEILEYKEVKKSGAPLRQIRIVLNEGEVRSAEGVLQFFKGNIGVKTKPGEGGAASEILRKAMTGILAKESLVKQPLMLPVYSGEGEIYLKPSFGHYQLLWMEREEIIVDENVFLACDATVSVSPVRIKLPASEGKEDKVLLQVKLSGTGACVLQLPVSPQEVMCLPVAEEKLQLEGSYAFLRKGAVQLSVTGKGKDSLSYHFSGTGEVWVAPTKDVR
;
A
#
# COMPACT_ATOMS: atom_id res chain seq x y z
N MET A 1 23.13 -13.49 -16.97
CA MET A 1 22.63 -12.19 -17.46
C MET A 1 21.19 -12.39 -17.90
N TYR A 2 20.25 -12.22 -16.99
CA TYR A 2 18.82 -12.22 -17.32
C TYR A 2 18.49 -11.02 -18.22
N SER A 3 17.78 -11.27 -19.32
CA SER A 3 17.29 -10.22 -20.20
C SER A 3 15.91 -9.79 -19.71
N VAL A 4 15.79 -8.53 -19.31
CA VAL A 4 14.49 -7.90 -19.04
C VAL A 4 13.70 -7.83 -20.35
N TYR A 5 12.46 -8.32 -20.34
CA TYR A 5 11.58 -8.23 -21.49
C TYR A 5 11.37 -6.77 -21.87
N SER A 6 11.65 -6.41 -23.11
CA SER A 6 11.28 -5.13 -23.67
C SER A 6 10.34 -5.38 -24.85
N ASN A 7 9.23 -4.64 -24.88
CA ASN A 7 8.35 -4.60 -26.03
C ASN A 7 7.81 -3.19 -26.18
N ASP A 8 8.64 -2.37 -26.82
CA ASP A 8 8.33 -0.97 -27.08
C ASP A 8 7.10 -0.80 -27.97
N ARG A 9 6.57 -1.85 -28.61
CA ARG A 9 5.28 -1.76 -29.31
C ARG A 9 4.09 -1.89 -28.37
N LEU A 10 4.23 -2.64 -27.27
CA LEU A 10 3.13 -2.95 -26.36
C LEU A 10 2.95 -1.88 -25.28
N PHE A 11 4.04 -1.51 -24.61
CA PHE A 11 4.04 -0.55 -23.51
C PHE A 11 5.28 0.33 -23.53
N ALA A 12 5.25 1.42 -22.78
CA ALA A 12 6.42 2.22 -22.44
C ALA A 12 6.68 2.14 -20.93
N VAL A 13 7.95 2.17 -20.51
CA VAL A 13 8.30 2.44 -19.10
C VAL A 13 8.19 3.95 -18.91
N VAL A 14 7.21 4.40 -18.14
CA VAL A 14 6.93 5.84 -17.94
C VAL A 14 7.54 6.39 -16.65
N ASP A 15 7.89 5.51 -15.71
CA ASP A 15 8.61 5.82 -14.49
C ASP A 15 9.37 4.58 -14.00
N LEU A 16 10.48 4.79 -13.31
CA LEU A 16 11.27 3.73 -12.71
C LEU A 16 11.98 4.18 -11.43
N MET A 17 12.20 3.23 -10.54
CA MET A 17 12.95 3.43 -9.30
C MET A 17 13.77 2.19 -9.00
N GLU A 18 15.08 2.37 -8.85
CA GLU A 18 15.95 1.32 -8.30
C GLU A 18 15.64 1.17 -6.82
N GLY A 19 15.45 -0.06 -6.37
CA GLY A 19 15.33 -0.39 -4.97
C GLY A 19 16.69 -0.80 -4.39
N ILE A 20 16.64 -1.42 -3.22
CA ILE A 20 17.81 -1.95 -2.52
C ILE A 20 18.04 -3.41 -2.92
N GLU A 21 19.31 -3.82 -2.98
CA GLU A 21 19.69 -5.24 -3.15
C GLU A 21 19.10 -5.90 -4.42
N GLY A 22 19.15 -5.19 -5.54
CA GLY A 22 18.88 -5.78 -6.86
C GLY A 22 17.41 -5.85 -7.24
N SER A 23 16.55 -5.07 -6.61
CA SER A 23 15.18 -4.81 -7.07
C SER A 23 15.11 -3.54 -7.93
N ARG A 24 14.21 -3.53 -8.91
CA ARG A 24 13.84 -2.34 -9.67
C ARG A 24 12.34 -2.32 -9.93
N PHE A 25 11.70 -1.20 -9.65
CA PHE A 25 10.26 -1.00 -9.82
C PHE A 25 10.02 -0.12 -11.04
N GLU A 26 9.11 -0.53 -11.91
CA GLU A 26 8.81 0.15 -13.16
C GLU A 26 7.30 0.30 -13.33
N ILE A 27 6.87 1.49 -13.77
CA ILE A 27 5.51 1.74 -14.19
C ILE A 27 5.45 1.58 -15.71
N LEU A 28 4.75 0.55 -16.17
CA LEU A 28 4.47 0.30 -17.57
C LEU A 28 3.16 0.99 -17.95
N GLU A 29 3.15 1.73 -19.05
CA GLU A 29 1.96 2.31 -19.65
C GLU A 29 1.68 1.65 -21.01
N TYR A 30 0.52 1.01 -21.16
CA TYR A 30 0.10 0.36 -22.40
C TYR A 30 -0.32 1.40 -23.43
N LYS A 31 0.21 1.28 -24.66
CA LYS A 31 0.05 2.32 -25.69
C LYS A 31 -1.40 2.44 -26.19
N GLU A 32 -2.05 1.30 -26.41
CA GLU A 32 -3.34 1.22 -27.11
C GLU A 32 -4.54 0.99 -26.17
N VAL A 33 -4.32 0.67 -24.88
CA VAL A 33 -5.40 0.30 -23.96
C VAL A 33 -5.76 1.48 -23.07
N LYS A 34 -6.95 2.07 -23.30
CA LYS A 34 -7.44 3.25 -22.57
C LYS A 34 -8.90 3.08 -22.16
N LYS A 35 -9.29 3.67 -21.02
CA LYS A 35 -10.69 3.79 -20.58
C LYS A 35 -10.97 5.25 -20.26
N SER A 36 -11.92 5.86 -20.97
CA SER A 36 -12.27 7.28 -20.81
C SER A 36 -11.05 8.22 -20.86
N GLY A 37 -10.09 7.92 -21.74
CA GLY A 37 -8.85 8.69 -21.88
C GLY A 37 -7.72 8.31 -20.91
N ALA A 38 -8.01 7.60 -19.81
CA ALA A 38 -6.98 7.10 -18.89
C ALA A 38 -6.27 5.87 -19.48
N PRO A 39 -4.92 5.85 -19.53
CA PRO A 39 -4.18 4.69 -20.02
C PRO A 39 -4.16 3.56 -18.99
N LEU A 40 -4.12 2.32 -19.48
CA LEU A 40 -3.89 1.15 -18.63
C LEU A 40 -2.41 1.14 -18.21
N ARG A 41 -2.18 1.01 -16.91
CA ARG A 41 -0.83 0.91 -16.35
C ARG A 41 -0.65 -0.39 -15.59
N GLN A 42 0.61 -0.80 -15.46
CA GLN A 42 0.99 -2.00 -14.75
C GLN A 42 2.33 -1.80 -14.05
N ILE A 43 2.46 -2.39 -12.87
CA ILE A 43 3.74 -2.41 -12.16
C ILE A 43 4.51 -3.66 -12.57
N ARG A 44 5.74 -3.45 -13.01
CA ARG A 44 6.74 -4.51 -13.17
C ARG A 44 7.83 -4.33 -12.14
N ILE A 45 8.19 -5.42 -11.48
CA ILE A 45 9.32 -5.49 -10.57
C ILE A 45 10.36 -6.42 -11.19
N VAL A 46 11.55 -5.91 -11.45
CA VAL A 46 12.69 -6.71 -11.91
C VAL A 46 13.54 -7.07 -10.69
N LEU A 47 13.89 -8.33 -10.56
CA LEU A 47 14.79 -8.84 -9.52
C LEU A 47 16.08 -9.37 -10.14
N ASN A 48 17.20 -9.00 -9.53
CA ASN A 48 18.53 -9.51 -9.80
C ASN A 48 19.14 -10.00 -8.48
N GLU A 49 18.86 -11.27 -8.13
CA GLU A 49 19.21 -11.89 -6.84
C GLU A 49 18.66 -11.13 -5.60
N GLY A 50 17.56 -10.40 -5.77
CA GLY A 50 16.94 -9.58 -4.72
C GLY A 50 15.71 -10.21 -4.05
N GLU A 51 15.13 -9.49 -3.08
CA GLU A 51 13.87 -9.84 -2.40
C GLU A 51 12.92 -8.63 -2.36
N VAL A 52 11.64 -8.85 -2.68
CA VAL A 52 10.58 -7.83 -2.58
C VAL A 52 9.32 -8.39 -1.93
N ARG A 53 8.50 -7.49 -1.38
CA ARG A 53 7.20 -7.81 -0.78
C ARG A 53 6.08 -7.17 -1.59
N SER A 54 4.93 -7.80 -1.64
CA SER A 54 3.71 -7.19 -2.18
C SER A 54 2.54 -7.27 -1.21
N ALA A 55 1.53 -6.45 -1.43
CA ALA A 55 0.19 -6.68 -0.88
C ALA A 55 -0.36 -8.05 -1.34
N GLU A 56 -1.34 -8.56 -0.62
CA GLU A 56 -2.01 -9.80 -1.02
C GLU A 56 -2.87 -9.57 -2.27
N GLY A 57 -2.92 -10.56 -3.17
CA GLY A 57 -3.85 -10.56 -4.30
C GLY A 57 -3.52 -9.59 -5.45
N VAL A 58 -2.41 -8.85 -5.39
CA VAL A 58 -2.01 -7.91 -6.45
C VAL A 58 -1.16 -8.56 -7.55
N LEU A 59 -0.64 -9.78 -7.35
CA LEU A 59 0.13 -10.50 -8.38
C LEU A 59 -0.75 -10.84 -9.60
N GLN A 60 -0.21 -10.65 -10.81
CA GLN A 60 -0.76 -11.24 -12.03
C GLN A 60 0.04 -12.47 -12.46
N PHE A 61 1.35 -12.32 -12.65
CA PHE A 61 2.27 -13.42 -12.96
C PHE A 61 3.72 -13.02 -12.67
N PHE A 62 4.64 -13.99 -12.70
CA PHE A 62 6.08 -13.74 -12.69
C PHE A 62 6.79 -14.67 -13.69
N LYS A 63 7.98 -14.28 -14.14
CA LYS A 63 8.82 -15.04 -15.08
C LYS A 63 10.28 -14.98 -14.63
N GLY A 64 10.90 -16.14 -14.43
CA GLY A 64 12.29 -16.27 -14.01
C GLY A 64 12.45 -17.30 -12.91
N ASN A 65 13.65 -17.36 -12.34
CA ASN A 65 13.92 -18.20 -11.18
C ASN A 65 13.51 -17.44 -9.90
N ILE A 66 12.19 -17.37 -9.65
CA ILE A 66 11.60 -16.65 -8.53
C ILE A 66 10.97 -17.66 -7.57
N GLY A 67 11.43 -17.64 -6.32
CA GLY A 67 10.78 -18.31 -5.20
C GLY A 67 9.72 -17.40 -4.57
N VAL A 68 8.62 -18.00 -4.08
CA VAL A 68 7.56 -17.30 -3.36
C VAL A 68 7.40 -17.91 -1.98
N LYS A 69 7.41 -17.07 -0.94
CA LYS A 69 7.08 -17.44 0.44
C LYS A 69 6.09 -16.42 0.99
N THR A 70 5.22 -16.84 1.90
CA THR A 70 4.36 -15.90 2.62
C THR A 70 4.94 -15.65 4.01
N LYS A 71 5.24 -14.40 4.34
CA LYS A 71 5.72 -14.01 5.68
C LYS A 71 4.64 -13.12 6.36
N PRO A 72 4.41 -13.25 7.67
CA PRO A 72 3.66 -12.25 8.41
C PRO A 72 4.34 -10.87 8.29
N GLY A 73 3.56 -9.81 8.19
CA GLY A 73 4.04 -8.45 8.40
C GLY A 73 4.59 -8.28 9.82
N GLU A 74 5.43 -7.27 10.01
CA GLU A 74 5.98 -6.97 11.33
C GLU A 74 4.90 -6.30 12.19
N GLY A 75 4.87 -6.58 13.50
CA GLY A 75 4.01 -5.84 14.44
C GLY A 75 2.51 -6.11 14.36
N GLY A 76 2.00 -6.85 15.36
CA GLY A 76 0.58 -6.91 15.69
C GLY A 76 0.10 -8.33 15.93
N ALA A 77 -0.01 -8.75 17.20
CA ALA A 77 -0.66 -9.98 17.71
C ALA A 77 -0.42 -11.32 16.98
N ALA A 78 0.43 -11.36 15.95
CA ALA A 78 0.67 -12.49 15.08
C ALA A 78 1.41 -13.58 15.82
N SER A 79 2.27 -13.25 16.78
CA SER A 79 2.98 -14.25 17.59
C SER A 79 2.06 -15.06 18.51
N GLU A 80 0.88 -14.55 18.88
CA GLU A 80 -0.05 -15.24 19.77
C GLU A 80 -1.23 -15.86 19.00
N ILE A 81 -1.71 -15.17 17.94
CA ILE A 81 -2.79 -15.66 17.09
C ILE A 81 -2.30 -16.75 16.14
N LEU A 82 -1.09 -16.64 15.57
CA LEU A 82 -0.50 -17.71 14.76
C LEU A 82 -0.24 -18.97 15.59
N ARG A 83 0.17 -18.81 16.87
CA ARG A 83 0.25 -19.93 17.82
C ARG A 83 -1.13 -20.56 18.06
N LYS A 84 -2.18 -19.75 18.26
CA LYS A 84 -3.55 -20.24 18.50
C LYS A 84 -4.20 -20.88 17.26
N ALA A 85 -3.87 -20.39 16.06
CA ALA A 85 -4.32 -20.96 14.79
C ALA A 85 -3.63 -22.30 14.50
N MET A 86 -2.33 -22.44 14.82
CA MET A 86 -1.62 -23.73 14.72
C MET A 86 -2.11 -24.77 15.74
N THR A 87 -2.65 -24.36 16.90
CA THR A 87 -3.18 -25.27 17.92
C THR A 87 -4.67 -25.64 17.70
N GLY A 88 -5.29 -25.20 16.60
CA GLY A 88 -6.68 -25.55 16.25
C GLY A 88 -7.76 -24.88 17.09
N ILE A 89 -7.42 -23.91 17.94
CA ILE A 89 -8.38 -23.16 18.76
C ILE A 89 -8.85 -21.94 17.97
N LEU A 90 -9.58 -22.17 16.88
CA LEU A 90 -10.33 -21.12 16.20
C LEU A 90 -11.67 -20.94 16.93
N ALA A 91 -11.60 -20.31 18.11
CA ALA A 91 -12.78 -19.65 18.65
C ALA A 91 -13.14 -18.52 17.67
N LYS A 92 -14.45 -18.36 17.45
CA LYS A 92 -15.14 -17.41 16.57
C LYS A 92 -14.79 -15.93 16.84
N GLU A 93 -13.52 -15.56 16.79
CA GLU A 93 -13.07 -14.20 17.05
C GLU A 93 -12.81 -13.49 15.72
N SER A 94 -13.76 -12.61 15.38
CA SER A 94 -13.69 -11.45 14.49
C SER A 94 -12.55 -11.40 13.45
N LEU A 95 -12.95 -11.33 12.17
CA LEU A 95 -12.10 -11.04 11.00
C LEU A 95 -11.14 -9.84 11.20
N VAL A 96 -11.40 -8.98 12.20
CA VAL A 96 -10.55 -7.87 12.67
C VAL A 96 -9.14 -8.31 13.12
N LYS A 97 -8.93 -9.58 13.49
CA LYS A 97 -7.69 -10.09 14.11
C LYS A 97 -6.73 -10.85 13.18
N GLN A 98 -6.99 -10.95 11.88
CA GLN A 98 -6.10 -11.67 10.97
C GLN A 98 -4.71 -11.01 10.88
N PRO A 99 -3.60 -11.77 10.93
CA PRO A 99 -2.27 -11.23 10.69
C PRO A 99 -2.18 -10.74 9.24
N LEU A 100 -1.51 -9.61 9.01
CA LEU A 100 -1.19 -9.16 7.65
C LEU A 100 -0.19 -10.17 7.07
N MET A 101 -0.59 -10.92 6.05
CA MET A 101 0.26 -11.92 5.40
C MET A 101 0.71 -11.40 4.04
N LEU A 102 2.03 -11.26 3.85
CA LEU A 102 2.59 -10.65 2.65
C LEU A 102 3.34 -11.70 1.83
N PRO A 103 3.03 -11.86 0.54
CA PRO A 103 3.88 -12.56 -0.40
C PRO A 103 5.27 -11.89 -0.46
N VAL A 104 6.29 -12.73 -0.41
CA VAL A 104 7.70 -12.36 -0.52
C VAL A 104 8.29 -13.13 -1.69
N TYR A 105 8.83 -12.39 -2.65
CA TYR A 105 9.41 -12.91 -3.86
C TYR A 105 10.92 -12.73 -3.80
N SER A 106 11.67 -13.78 -4.10
CA SER A 106 13.13 -13.70 -4.14
C SER A 106 13.73 -14.48 -5.31
N GLY A 107 14.84 -13.99 -5.85
CA GLY A 107 15.58 -14.63 -6.95
C GLY A 107 15.88 -13.68 -8.11
N GLU A 108 15.89 -14.21 -9.34
CA GLU A 108 16.22 -13.46 -10.56
C GLU A 108 15.07 -13.59 -11.57
N GLY A 109 14.46 -12.47 -11.95
CA GLY A 109 13.31 -12.49 -12.85
C GLY A 109 12.51 -11.20 -12.92
N GLU A 110 11.29 -11.32 -13.45
CA GLU A 110 10.31 -10.23 -13.53
C GLU A 110 9.01 -10.65 -12.85
N ILE A 111 8.43 -9.73 -12.09
CA ILE A 111 7.14 -9.88 -11.42
C ILE A 111 6.21 -8.82 -11.97
N TYR A 112 5.01 -9.22 -12.39
CA TYR A 112 3.99 -8.35 -12.94
C TYR A 112 2.78 -8.34 -12.00
N LEU A 113 2.44 -7.16 -11.50
CA LEU A 113 1.22 -6.96 -10.71
C LEU A 113 0.01 -6.80 -11.64
N LYS A 114 -1.21 -6.92 -11.12
CA LYS A 114 -2.43 -6.73 -11.90
C LYS A 114 -2.47 -5.31 -12.48
N PRO A 115 -2.74 -5.15 -13.78
CA PRO A 115 -2.85 -3.84 -14.38
C PRO A 115 -4.14 -3.14 -13.93
N SER A 116 -4.14 -1.81 -13.94
CA SER A 116 -5.33 -1.01 -13.67
C SER A 116 -5.31 0.31 -14.46
N PHE A 117 -6.46 0.99 -14.52
CA PHE A 117 -6.55 2.37 -15.01
C PHE A 117 -6.29 3.40 -13.89
N GLY A 118 -5.77 2.94 -12.74
CA GLY A 118 -5.41 3.78 -11.62
C GLY A 118 -4.10 4.55 -11.85
N HIS A 119 -3.71 5.28 -10.82
CA HIS A 119 -2.48 6.05 -10.81
C HIS A 119 -1.50 5.39 -9.85
N TYR A 120 -0.22 5.41 -10.20
CA TYR A 120 0.82 4.81 -9.39
C TYR A 120 1.87 5.85 -9.05
N GLN A 121 2.50 5.70 -7.89
CA GLN A 121 3.63 6.50 -7.45
C GLN A 121 4.72 5.59 -6.94
N LEU A 122 5.92 5.73 -7.50
CA LEU A 122 7.14 5.17 -6.91
C LEU A 122 7.62 6.14 -5.83
N LEU A 123 7.89 5.63 -4.64
CA LEU A 123 8.31 6.43 -3.49
C LEU A 123 9.56 5.82 -2.86
N TRP A 124 10.62 6.62 -2.76
CA TRP A 124 11.82 6.25 -2.01
C TRP A 124 11.63 6.63 -0.55
N MET A 125 11.87 5.67 0.36
CA MET A 125 11.91 5.89 1.80
C MET A 125 13.36 5.92 2.29
N GLU A 126 13.71 6.88 3.14
CA GLU A 126 15.03 6.97 3.79
C GLU A 126 14.86 7.08 5.30
N ARG A 127 14.99 5.95 6.01
CA ARG A 127 14.85 5.87 7.48
C ARG A 127 13.61 6.60 8.00
N GLU A 128 12.50 6.48 7.27
CA GLU A 128 11.26 7.17 7.58
C GLU A 128 10.10 6.20 7.80
N GLU A 129 8.97 6.73 8.26
CA GLU A 129 7.71 6.01 8.43
C GLU A 129 6.60 6.76 7.71
N ILE A 130 5.80 6.02 6.97
CA ILE A 130 4.54 6.50 6.40
C ILE A 130 3.41 5.54 6.77
N ILE A 131 2.20 6.08 6.88
CA ILE A 131 0.99 5.29 7.10
C ILE A 131 0.01 5.60 5.97
N VAL A 132 -0.40 4.56 5.26
CA VAL A 132 -1.27 4.63 4.08
C VAL A 132 -2.53 3.82 4.28
N ASP A 133 -3.59 4.13 3.53
CA ASP A 133 -4.75 3.23 3.46
C ASP A 133 -4.35 1.88 2.87
N GLU A 134 -5.01 0.79 3.28
CA GLU A 134 -4.61 -0.58 2.91
C GLU A 134 -4.55 -0.81 1.39
N ASN A 135 -5.43 -0.17 0.64
CA ASN A 135 -5.54 -0.29 -0.81
C ASN A 135 -4.55 0.61 -1.58
N VAL A 136 -3.83 1.48 -0.87
CA VAL A 136 -2.79 2.33 -1.45
C VAL A 136 -1.46 1.58 -1.53
N PHE A 137 -1.15 0.68 -0.59
CA PHE A 137 0.09 -0.10 -0.64
C PHE A 137 0.03 -1.23 -1.69
N LEU A 138 1.03 -1.32 -2.58
CA LEU A 138 1.14 -2.42 -3.55
C LEU A 138 2.36 -3.31 -3.35
N ALA A 139 3.55 -2.72 -3.24
CA ALA A 139 4.81 -3.46 -3.11
C ALA A 139 5.91 -2.58 -2.51
N CYS A 140 6.95 -3.21 -1.96
CA CYS A 140 8.14 -2.53 -1.48
C CYS A 140 9.35 -3.45 -1.47
N ASP A 141 10.53 -2.85 -1.31
CA ASP A 141 11.73 -3.58 -0.94
C ASP A 141 11.55 -4.40 0.33
N ALA A 142 12.29 -5.51 0.43
CA ALA A 142 12.28 -6.35 1.63
C ALA A 142 12.86 -5.65 2.87
N THR A 143 13.64 -4.59 2.69
CA THR A 143 14.18 -3.74 3.77
C THR A 143 13.12 -2.84 4.40
N VAL A 144 11.97 -2.64 3.74
CA VAL A 144 10.85 -1.87 4.27
C VAL A 144 9.94 -2.78 5.07
N SER A 145 9.86 -2.51 6.36
CA SER A 145 8.94 -3.16 7.28
C SER A 145 7.50 -2.73 7.00
N VAL A 146 6.58 -3.70 6.99
CA VAL A 146 5.16 -3.49 6.68
C VAL A 146 4.35 -4.02 7.85
N SER A 147 3.52 -3.15 8.44
CA SER A 147 2.76 -3.46 9.65
C SER A 147 1.32 -2.93 9.57
N PRO A 148 0.31 -3.69 10.04
CA PRO A 148 -1.07 -3.22 10.06
C PRO A 148 -1.30 -2.17 11.15
N VAL A 149 -2.02 -1.10 10.81
CA VAL A 149 -2.53 -0.08 11.73
C VAL A 149 -4.05 -0.17 11.76
N ARG A 150 -4.61 -0.29 12.96
CA ARG A 150 -6.05 -0.45 13.17
C ARG A 150 -6.59 0.74 13.93
N ILE A 151 -7.51 1.48 13.32
CA ILE A 151 -8.15 2.63 13.93
C ILE A 151 -9.60 2.27 14.21
N LYS A 152 -9.98 2.31 15.49
CA LYS A 152 -11.37 2.08 15.91
C LYS A 152 -12.23 3.22 15.39
N LEU A 153 -13.32 2.87 14.70
CA LEU A 153 -14.31 3.85 14.27
C LEU A 153 -15.41 3.96 15.35
N PRO A 154 -16.05 5.13 15.47
CA PRO A 154 -17.20 5.29 16.36
C PRO A 154 -18.28 4.26 16.08
N ALA A 155 -18.69 3.51 17.10
CA ALA A 155 -19.75 2.53 16.98
C ALA A 155 -21.10 3.22 16.74
N SER A 156 -21.97 2.55 15.98
CA SER A 156 -23.41 2.85 16.00
C SER A 156 -24.07 1.89 16.97
N GLU A 157 -24.99 2.36 17.82
CA GLU A 157 -25.68 1.52 18.82
C GLU A 157 -26.16 0.19 18.22
N GLY A 158 -25.81 -0.93 18.85
CA GLY A 158 -26.24 -2.27 18.44
C GLY A 158 -25.57 -2.87 17.19
N LYS A 159 -24.50 -2.27 16.65
CA LYS A 159 -23.70 -2.81 15.54
C LYS A 159 -22.26 -3.13 15.96
N GLU A 160 -21.65 -4.13 15.32
CA GLU A 160 -20.26 -4.51 15.56
C GLU A 160 -19.29 -3.32 15.39
N ASP A 161 -18.24 -3.30 16.23
CA ASP A 161 -17.15 -2.33 16.16
C ASP A 161 -16.51 -2.36 14.77
N LYS A 162 -16.60 -1.24 14.04
CA LYS A 162 -15.91 -1.09 12.76
C LYS A 162 -14.48 -0.62 12.98
N VAL A 163 -13.57 -1.11 12.15
CA VAL A 163 -12.15 -0.73 12.19
C VAL A 163 -11.76 -0.24 10.79
N LEU A 164 -11.08 0.90 10.75
CA LEU A 164 -10.34 1.35 9.58
C LEU A 164 -8.98 0.67 9.59
N LEU A 165 -8.66 -0.02 8.50
CA LEU A 165 -7.38 -0.68 8.29
C LEU A 165 -6.47 0.24 7.47
N GLN A 166 -5.28 0.48 8.01
CA GLN A 166 -4.19 1.18 7.36
C GLN A 166 -2.94 0.29 7.41
N VAL A 167 -1.96 0.61 6.57
CA VAL A 167 -0.68 -0.07 6.52
C VAL A 167 0.41 0.95 6.81
N LYS A 168 1.28 0.61 7.75
CA LYS A 168 2.45 1.38 8.10
C LYS A 168 3.67 0.76 7.43
N LEU A 169 4.37 1.57 6.65
CA LEU A 169 5.65 1.26 6.04
C LEU A 169 6.74 1.98 6.83
N SER A 170 7.83 1.30 7.17
CA SER A 170 8.96 1.89 7.88
C SER A 170 10.29 1.29 7.45
N GLY A 171 11.29 2.13 7.23
CA GLY A 171 12.65 1.70 6.86
C GLY A 171 13.23 2.53 5.72
N THR A 172 14.12 1.91 4.96
CA THR A 172 14.74 2.49 3.77
C THR A 172 14.51 1.57 2.58
N GLY A 173 14.11 2.12 1.44
CA GLY A 173 13.91 1.38 0.20
C GLY A 173 12.78 1.95 -0.66
N ALA A 174 12.63 1.39 -1.86
CA ALA A 174 11.59 1.76 -2.79
C ALA A 174 10.24 1.12 -2.43
N CYS A 175 9.17 1.88 -2.62
CA CYS A 175 7.78 1.46 -2.43
C CYS A 175 6.94 1.85 -3.65
N VAL A 176 5.90 1.07 -3.91
CA VAL A 176 4.91 1.33 -4.95
C VAL A 176 3.56 1.57 -4.29
N LEU A 177 2.99 2.74 -4.58
CA LEU A 177 1.68 3.15 -4.10
C LEU A 177 0.69 3.25 -5.27
N GLN A 178 -0.55 2.81 -5.07
CA GLN A 178 -1.68 3.10 -5.94
C GLN A 178 -2.44 4.31 -5.41
N LEU A 179 -2.36 5.43 -6.13
CA LEU A 179 -3.03 6.65 -5.74
C LEU A 179 -4.51 6.63 -6.13
N PRO A 180 -5.41 7.17 -5.29
CA PRO A 180 -6.83 7.27 -5.60
C PRO A 180 -7.14 8.29 -6.72
N VAL A 181 -6.22 9.22 -6.98
CA VAL A 181 -6.31 10.28 -8.00
C VAL A 181 -4.96 10.46 -8.70
N SER A 182 -4.88 11.30 -9.73
CA SER A 182 -3.60 11.59 -10.40
C SER A 182 -2.63 12.22 -9.39
N PRO A 183 -1.31 11.98 -9.49
CA PRO A 183 -0.33 12.65 -8.63
C PRO A 183 -0.48 14.18 -8.60
N GLN A 184 -0.92 14.77 -9.71
CA GLN A 184 -1.14 16.22 -9.85
C GLN A 184 -2.37 16.75 -9.08
N GLU A 185 -3.27 15.86 -8.64
CA GLU A 185 -4.47 16.21 -7.87
C GLU A 185 -4.28 15.95 -6.37
N VAL A 186 -3.14 15.37 -5.98
CA VAL A 186 -2.83 15.12 -4.58
C VAL A 186 -2.42 16.42 -3.91
N MET A 187 -3.09 16.76 -2.81
CA MET A 187 -2.73 17.87 -1.94
C MET A 187 -1.87 17.35 -0.79
N CYS A 188 -0.60 17.77 -0.73
CA CYS A 188 0.29 17.50 0.40
C CYS A 188 0.17 18.63 1.42
N LEU A 189 -0.46 18.34 2.56
CA LEU A 189 -0.74 19.32 3.60
C LEU A 189 0.23 19.11 4.76
N PRO A 190 1.13 20.08 5.05
CA PRO A 190 1.92 20.03 6.27
C PRO A 190 0.98 20.16 7.48
N VAL A 191 1.35 19.51 8.57
CA VAL A 191 0.69 19.64 9.88
C VAL A 191 1.79 19.94 10.88
N ALA A 192 1.72 21.09 11.57
CA ALA A 192 2.72 21.48 12.56
C ALA A 192 2.03 22.06 13.81
N GLU A 193 1.70 21.19 14.77
CA GLU A 193 0.97 21.54 16.00
C GLU A 193 -0.43 22.16 15.78
N GLU A 194 -0.91 22.12 14.54
CA GLU A 194 -2.27 22.50 14.17
C GLU A 194 -3.19 21.28 14.03
N LYS A 195 -4.49 21.54 13.86
CA LYS A 195 -5.49 20.50 13.59
C LYS A 195 -5.90 20.56 12.13
N LEU A 196 -5.73 19.44 11.42
CA LEU A 196 -6.36 19.23 10.13
C LEU A 196 -7.58 18.34 10.32
N GLN A 197 -8.75 18.85 9.96
CA GLN A 197 -10.01 18.10 10.00
C GLN A 197 -10.55 17.93 8.59
N LEU A 198 -10.93 16.70 8.25
CA LEU A 198 -11.60 16.36 7.00
C LEU A 198 -12.97 15.73 7.29
N GLU A 199 -13.99 16.15 6.56
CA GLU A 199 -15.26 15.42 6.52
C GLU A 199 -15.16 14.36 5.42
N GLY A 200 -15.22 13.08 5.76
CA GLY A 200 -15.03 11.99 4.79
C GLY A 200 -13.58 11.52 4.59
N SER A 201 -13.45 10.38 3.89
CA SER A 201 -12.21 9.60 3.75
C SER A 201 -11.37 10.05 2.54
N TYR A 202 -10.90 11.30 2.57
CA TYR A 202 -10.10 11.90 1.50
C TYR A 202 -8.58 11.82 1.72
N ALA A 203 -8.13 11.75 2.97
CA ALA A 203 -6.73 11.50 3.28
C ALA A 203 -6.40 10.02 3.10
N PHE A 204 -5.26 9.72 2.48
CA PHE A 204 -4.87 8.34 2.15
C PHE A 204 -3.41 8.00 2.50
N LEU A 205 -2.61 9.01 2.87
CA LEU A 205 -1.23 8.85 3.33
C LEU A 205 -0.91 9.92 4.37
N ARG A 206 -0.15 9.56 5.42
CA ARG A 206 0.44 10.50 6.37
C ARG A 206 1.90 10.13 6.67
N LYS A 207 2.73 11.14 6.87
CA LYS A 207 4.16 11.05 7.20
C LYS A 207 4.47 11.70 8.53
N GLY A 208 5.54 11.24 9.18
CA GLY A 208 6.01 11.81 10.45
C GLY A 208 5.11 11.46 11.64
N ALA A 209 5.17 12.28 12.69
CA ALA A 209 4.47 12.04 13.95
C ALA A 209 3.01 12.53 13.93
N VAL A 210 2.31 12.29 12.81
CA VAL A 210 0.89 12.67 12.64
C VAL A 210 0.00 11.54 13.14
N GLN A 211 -0.89 11.81 14.08
CA GLN A 211 -1.89 10.86 14.58
C GLN A 211 -3.24 11.09 13.91
N LEU A 212 -3.99 10.01 13.68
CA LEU A 212 -5.35 10.05 13.16
C LEU A 212 -6.34 9.60 14.24
N SER A 213 -7.37 10.41 14.47
CA SER A 213 -8.56 10.02 15.24
C SER A 213 -9.82 10.25 14.40
N VAL A 214 -10.84 9.40 14.58
CA VAL A 214 -12.09 9.48 13.82
C VAL A 214 -13.26 9.66 14.78
N THR A 215 -14.11 10.63 14.50
CA THR A 215 -15.33 10.95 15.27
C THR A 215 -16.54 10.95 14.35
N GLY A 216 -17.76 10.74 14.87
CA GLY A 216 -18.97 10.81 14.06
C GLY A 216 -20.10 9.92 14.57
N LYS A 217 -21.26 9.98 13.90
CA LYS A 217 -22.44 9.14 14.18
C LYS A 217 -22.80 8.32 12.94
N GLY A 218 -22.23 7.11 12.86
CA GLY A 218 -22.43 6.23 11.69
C GLY A 218 -21.56 6.61 10.49
N LYS A 219 -21.63 5.80 9.42
CA LYS A 219 -20.69 5.82 8.29
C LYS A 219 -20.69 7.15 7.52
N ASP A 220 -21.84 7.82 7.44
CA ASP A 220 -22.04 8.99 6.57
C ASP A 220 -21.71 10.33 7.25
N SER A 221 -21.29 10.30 8.52
CA SER A 221 -20.93 11.51 9.29
C SER A 221 -19.58 11.39 9.98
N LEU A 222 -18.66 10.62 9.39
CA LEU A 222 -17.31 10.47 9.92
C LEU A 222 -16.45 11.70 9.59
N SER A 223 -15.84 12.27 10.63
CA SER A 223 -14.81 13.30 10.54
C SER A 223 -13.47 12.71 10.96
N TYR A 224 -12.45 13.00 10.17
CA TYR A 224 -11.07 12.53 10.34
C TYR A 224 -10.24 13.69 10.85
N HIS A 225 -9.63 13.50 12.02
CA HIS A 225 -8.84 14.52 12.71
C HIS A 225 -7.39 14.11 12.75
N PHE A 226 -6.55 14.96 12.17
CA PHE A 226 -5.10 14.81 12.13
C PHE A 226 -4.45 15.84 13.04
N SER A 227 -3.49 15.40 13.85
CA SER A 227 -2.74 16.24 14.79
C SER A 227 -1.30 15.75 14.94
N GLY A 228 -0.39 16.64 15.33
CA GLY A 228 1.02 16.33 15.54
C GLY A 228 1.90 17.13 14.58
N THR A 229 3.01 16.53 14.15
CA THR A 229 3.97 17.19 13.24
C THR A 229 4.36 16.26 12.09
N GLY A 230 4.13 16.70 10.86
CA GLY A 230 4.44 15.95 9.65
C GLY A 230 3.63 16.43 8.44
N GLU A 231 3.14 15.49 7.64
CA GLU A 231 2.45 15.77 6.38
C GLU A 231 1.29 14.79 6.17
N VAL A 232 0.19 15.25 5.59
CA VAL A 232 -0.98 14.44 5.22
C VAL A 232 -1.29 14.66 3.74
N TRP A 233 -1.40 13.58 2.97
CA TRP A 233 -1.77 13.62 1.57
C TRP A 233 -3.27 13.39 1.42
N VAL A 234 -3.92 14.30 0.70
CA VAL A 234 -5.36 14.35 0.51
C VAL A 234 -5.70 14.27 -0.98
N ALA A 235 -6.72 13.50 -1.31
CA ALA A 235 -7.27 13.34 -2.64
C ALA A 235 -8.67 13.98 -2.73
N PRO A 236 -8.77 15.31 -2.92
CA PRO A 236 -10.06 16.02 -2.88
C PRO A 236 -11.00 15.62 -4.04
N THR A 237 -10.47 15.16 -5.17
CA THR A 237 -11.25 14.82 -6.38
C THR A 237 -11.63 13.34 -6.48
N LYS A 238 -11.36 12.54 -5.43
CA LYS A 238 -11.54 11.07 -5.44
C LYS A 238 -12.96 10.62 -5.81
N ASP A 239 -13.98 11.34 -5.35
CA ASP A 239 -15.39 10.92 -5.48
C ASP A 239 -16.14 11.59 -6.65
N VAL A 240 -15.46 12.40 -7.47
CA VAL A 240 -16.07 13.17 -8.59
C VAL A 240 -15.58 12.72 -9.97
N ARG A 241 -15.06 11.49 -10.08
CA ARG A 241 -14.55 10.88 -11.32
C ARG A 241 -15.39 9.73 -11.84
#